data_AF-A0A7X7V6Z8-F1
#
_entry.id   AF-A0A7X7V6Z8-F1
#
_cell.length_a   1.000
_cell.length_b   1.000
_cell.length_c   1.000
_cell.angle_alpha   90.00
_cell.angle_beta   90.00
_cell.angle_gamma   90.00
#
_symmetry.space_group_name_H-M   'P 1'
#
loop_
_entity.id
_entity.type
_entity.pdbx_description
1 polymer ?
#
loop_
_entity_poly.entity_id
_entity_poly.type
_entity_poly.pdbx_seq_one_letter_code
_entity_poly.pdbx_strand_id
1 'polypeptide(L)'
;MLSAEAGTHRFQQSLLDDGYTAEFTIGVDSRDPIMTVTTEGLDPLMVLETRDAVIARIDAQLNLVQDEESVPERQRAHLLASGVDDAAQPMGGSRLRAAAATVAAGGLVTLLLTFLIDRWALNRAAARAGQAPAS
;
A
#
# COMPACT_ATOMS: atom_id res chain seq x y z
N MET A 1 -16.29 -1.87 -19.09
CA MET A 1 -15.60 -1.52 -17.82
C MET A 1 -14.30 -2.30 -17.58
N LEU A 2 -14.03 -3.43 -18.24
CA LEU A 2 -12.76 -4.18 -18.10
C LEU A 2 -11.48 -3.45 -18.58
N SER A 3 -11.59 -2.45 -19.46
CA SER A 3 -10.41 -1.77 -20.03
C SER A 3 -9.74 -0.77 -19.09
N ALA A 4 -10.47 -0.14 -18.16
CA ALA A 4 -9.90 0.82 -17.23
C ALA A 4 -9.03 0.13 -16.17
N GLU A 5 -9.51 -0.99 -15.62
CA GLU A 5 -8.82 -1.78 -14.60
C GLU A 5 -7.55 -2.46 -15.14
N ALA A 6 -7.60 -2.98 -16.37
CA ALA A 6 -6.42 -3.53 -17.06
C ALA A 6 -5.37 -2.47 -17.40
N GLY A 7 -5.79 -1.24 -17.68
CA GLY A 7 -4.90 -0.08 -17.89
C GLY A 7 -4.17 0.29 -16.60
N THR A 8 -4.90 0.38 -15.48
CA THR A 8 -4.35 0.70 -14.16
C THR A 8 -3.36 -0.36 -13.67
N HIS A 9 -3.65 -1.66 -13.84
CA HIS A 9 -2.74 -2.73 -13.42
C HIS A 9 -1.43 -2.74 -14.22
N ARG A 10 -1.49 -2.54 -15.55
CA ARG A 10 -0.25 -2.43 -16.36
C ARG A 10 0.55 -1.19 -16.02
N PHE A 11 -0.13 -0.08 -15.76
CA PHE A 11 0.51 1.16 -15.35
C PHE A 11 1.22 1.00 -14.00
N GLN A 12 0.55 0.43 -13.02
CA GLN A 12 1.13 0.11 -11.72
C GLN A 12 2.32 -0.84 -11.85
N GLN A 13 2.20 -1.87 -12.68
CA GLN A 13 3.29 -2.81 -12.90
C GLN A 13 4.49 -2.15 -13.57
N SER A 14 4.28 -1.23 -14.52
CA SER A 14 5.40 -0.49 -15.13
C SER A 14 6.16 0.38 -14.12
N LEU A 15 5.47 0.95 -13.14
CA LEU A 15 6.12 1.70 -12.07
C LEU A 15 6.91 0.79 -11.13
N LEU A 16 6.40 -0.40 -10.82
CA LEU A 16 7.13 -1.40 -10.04
C LEU A 16 8.40 -1.88 -10.78
N ASP A 17 8.30 -2.10 -12.09
CA ASP A 17 9.43 -2.51 -12.94
C ASP A 17 10.54 -1.43 -12.96
N ASP A 18 10.14 -0.15 -12.89
CA ASP A 18 11.06 1.00 -12.80
C ASP A 18 11.60 1.24 -11.38
N GLY A 19 11.21 0.42 -10.40
CA GLY A 19 11.70 0.47 -9.02
C GLY A 19 10.86 1.31 -8.05
N TYR A 20 9.72 1.85 -8.49
CA TYR A 20 8.83 2.63 -7.64
C TYR A 20 7.94 1.69 -6.81
N THR A 21 8.19 1.63 -5.50
CA THR A 21 7.52 0.69 -4.58
C THR A 21 6.38 1.32 -3.77
N ALA A 22 6.15 2.63 -3.89
CA ALA A 22 5.07 3.28 -3.17
C ALA A 22 3.71 2.96 -3.82
N GLU A 23 2.68 2.81 -3.01
CA GLU A 23 1.32 2.66 -3.50
C GLU A 23 0.81 4.02 -3.99
N PHE A 24 -0.01 4.03 -5.05
CA PHE A 24 -0.62 5.26 -5.53
C PHE A 24 -2.09 5.04 -5.90
N THR A 25 -2.87 6.10 -5.80
CA THR A 25 -4.27 6.16 -6.22
C THR A 25 -4.47 7.40 -7.08
N ILE A 26 -5.20 7.24 -8.19
CA ILE A 26 -5.58 8.33 -9.07
C ILE A 26 -7.09 8.52 -8.95
N GLY A 27 -7.50 9.65 -8.38
CA GLY A 27 -8.88 10.11 -8.35
C GLY A 27 -9.14 11.08 -9.50
N VAL A 28 -10.25 10.92 -10.20
CA VAL A 28 -10.68 11.84 -11.25
C VAL A 28 -12.05 12.38 -10.87
N ASP A 29 -12.18 13.71 -10.82
CA ASP A 29 -13.51 14.31 -10.70
C ASP A 29 -14.26 14.17 -12.03
N SER A 30 -15.52 13.75 -11.96
CA SER A 30 -16.37 13.56 -13.14
C SER A 30 -16.98 14.87 -13.65
N ARG A 31 -16.94 15.93 -12.84
CA ARG A 31 -17.56 17.23 -13.13
C ARG A 31 -16.55 18.31 -13.48
N ASP A 32 -15.33 18.17 -13.00
CA ASP A 32 -14.23 19.10 -13.24
C ASP A 32 -13.01 18.36 -13.79
N PRO A 33 -12.18 18.97 -14.64
CA PRO A 33 -10.96 18.36 -15.18
C PRO A 33 -9.83 18.33 -14.12
N ILE A 34 -10.16 17.90 -12.91
CA ILE A 34 -9.27 17.82 -11.77
C ILE A 34 -8.96 16.36 -11.52
N MET A 35 -7.65 16.07 -11.45
CA MET A 35 -7.13 14.76 -11.10
C MET A 35 -6.32 14.88 -9.81
N THR A 36 -6.62 14.00 -8.86
CA THR A 36 -5.90 13.91 -7.58
C THR A 36 -5.02 12.67 -7.62
N VAL A 37 -3.71 12.85 -7.49
CA VAL A 37 -2.75 11.76 -7.33
C VAL A 37 -2.36 11.70 -5.86
N THR A 38 -2.66 10.58 -5.22
CA THR A 38 -2.25 10.28 -3.85
C THR A 38 -1.21 9.18 -3.88
N THR A 39 -0.12 9.34 -3.13
CA THR A 39 0.95 8.34 -3.04
C THR A 39 1.26 8.06 -1.57
N GLU A 40 1.39 6.77 -1.23
CA GLU A 40 1.55 6.29 0.14
C GLU A 40 2.69 5.28 0.23
N GLY A 41 3.50 5.36 1.27
CA GLY A 41 4.67 4.49 1.42
C GLY A 41 5.40 4.69 2.73
N LEU A 42 6.32 3.75 3.01
CA LEU A 42 7.15 3.77 4.22
C LEU A 42 8.38 4.67 4.09
N ASP A 43 8.90 4.84 2.87
CA ASP A 43 10.02 5.72 2.57
C ASP A 43 9.50 7.05 1.99
N PRO A 44 9.68 8.18 2.71
CA PRO A 44 9.30 9.50 2.24
C PRO A 44 9.86 9.86 0.87
N LEU A 45 11.09 9.45 0.55
CA LEU A 45 11.72 9.76 -0.74
C LEU A 45 11.00 9.01 -1.87
N MET A 46 10.80 7.70 -1.70
CA MET A 46 10.09 6.88 -2.67
C MET A 46 8.65 7.35 -2.91
N VAL A 47 7.98 7.89 -1.88
CA VAL A 47 6.63 8.46 -2.03
C VAL A 47 6.63 9.64 -2.99
N LEU A 48 7.58 10.58 -2.83
CA LEU A 48 7.68 11.75 -3.70
C LEU A 48 8.11 11.35 -5.12
N GLU A 49 9.11 10.48 -5.24
CA GLU A 49 9.59 10.00 -6.54
C GLU A 49 8.50 9.24 -7.32
N THR A 50 7.74 8.38 -6.64
CA THR A 50 6.62 7.66 -7.26
C THR A 50 5.52 8.61 -7.71
N ARG A 51 5.18 9.64 -6.91
CA ARG A 51 4.23 10.68 -7.30
C ARG A 51 4.68 11.39 -8.57
N ASP A 52 5.94 11.84 -8.59
CA ASP A 52 6.49 12.60 -9.71
C ASP A 52 6.55 11.75 -10.99
N ALA A 53 6.90 10.46 -10.86
CA ALA A 53 6.86 9.50 -11.95
C ALA A 53 5.43 9.27 -12.49
N VAL A 54 4.43 9.16 -11.61
CA VAL A 54 3.02 9.04 -12.00
C VAL A 54 2.59 10.28 -12.79
N ILE A 55 2.87 11.48 -12.28
CA ILE A 55 2.51 12.74 -12.95
C ILE A 55 3.18 12.83 -14.33
N ALA A 56 4.48 12.57 -14.41
CA ALA A 56 5.23 12.61 -15.67
C ALA A 56 4.66 11.63 -16.72
N ARG A 57 4.20 10.46 -16.28
CA ARG A 57 3.67 9.46 -17.20
C ARG A 57 2.25 9.77 -17.64
N ILE A 58 1.44 10.40 -16.80
CA ILE A 58 0.13 10.94 -17.21
C ILE A 58 0.33 12.03 -18.26
N ASP A 59 1.31 12.92 -18.08
CA ASP A 59 1.64 13.96 -19.07
C ASP A 59 2.06 13.37 -20.42
N ALA A 60 2.95 12.37 -20.39
CA ALA A 60 3.38 11.66 -21.59
C ALA A 60 2.22 10.98 -22.33
N GLN A 61 1.30 10.34 -21.60
CA GLN A 61 0.11 9.72 -22.20
C GLN A 61 -0.87 10.75 -22.76
N LEU A 62 -1.07 11.87 -22.06
CA LEU A 62 -1.90 12.97 -22.55
C LEU A 62 -1.33 13.55 -23.84
N ASN A 63 -0.01 13.75 -23.93
CA ASN A 63 0.64 14.22 -25.16
C ASN A 63 0.47 13.22 -26.30
N LEU A 64 0.66 11.91 -26.04
CA LEU A 64 0.50 10.86 -27.04
C LEU A 64 -0.93 10.82 -27.60
N VAL A 65 -1.95 10.88 -26.74
CA VAL A 65 -3.36 10.90 -27.18
C VAL A 65 -3.66 12.14 -28.01
N GLN A 66 -3.12 13.29 -27.63
CA GLN A 66 -3.30 14.53 -28.39
C GLN A 66 -2.59 14.52 -29.74
N ASP A 67 -1.43 13.86 -29.82
CA ASP A 67 -0.70 13.64 -31.07
C ASP A 67 -1.50 12.73 -32.01
N GLU A 68 -2.05 11.63 -31.50
CA GLU A 68 -2.89 10.69 -32.26
C GLU A 68 -4.16 11.37 -32.81
N GLU A 69 -4.79 12.23 -32.02
CA GLU A 69 -5.97 13.02 -32.42
C GLU A 69 -5.61 14.26 -33.26
N SER A 70 -4.32 14.44 -33.60
CA SER A 70 -3.82 15.58 -34.39
C SER A 70 -4.28 16.94 -33.84
N VAL A 71 -4.34 17.07 -32.51
CA VAL A 71 -4.81 18.29 -31.84
C VAL A 71 -3.88 19.46 -32.22
N PRO A 72 -4.42 20.57 -32.74
CA PRO A 72 -3.61 21.74 -33.05
C PRO A 72 -2.83 22.22 -31.82
N GLU A 73 -1.56 22.57 -31.98
CA GLU A 73 -0.68 23.05 -30.89
C GLU A 73 -1.34 24.10 -29.97
N ARG A 74 -2.10 25.02 -30.55
CA ARG A 74 -2.80 26.10 -29.82
C ARG A 74 -3.97 25.64 -28.95
N GLN A 75 -4.38 24.37 -29.08
CA GLN A 75 -5.52 23.77 -28.41
C GLN A 75 -5.09 22.59 -27.52
N ARG A 76 -3.78 22.39 -27.32
CA ARG A 76 -3.30 21.31 -26.45
C ARG A 76 -3.64 21.60 -25.00
N ALA A 77 -4.13 20.56 -24.34
CA ALA A 77 -4.25 20.50 -22.90
C ALA A 77 -2.87 20.27 -22.27
N HIS A 78 -2.64 20.93 -21.15
CA HIS A 78 -1.44 20.79 -20.34
C HIS A 78 -1.84 20.46 -18.91
N LEU A 79 -1.05 19.62 -18.25
CA LEU A 79 -1.19 19.38 -16.81
C LEU A 79 -0.60 20.57 -16.05
N LEU A 80 -1.39 21.11 -15.13
CA LEU A 80 -0.94 22.09 -14.16
C LEU A 80 -0.94 21.43 -12.78
N ALA A 81 0.24 21.13 -12.26
CA ALA A 81 0.37 20.61 -10.90
C ALA A 81 0.06 21.75 -9.91
N SER A 82 -0.97 21.56 -9.08
CA SER A 82 -1.42 22.53 -8.07
C SER A 82 -1.66 21.81 -6.75
N GLY A 83 -1.25 22.43 -5.63
CA GLY A 83 -1.36 21.81 -4.31
C GLY A 83 -0.42 20.63 -4.10
N VAL A 84 0.77 20.68 -4.70
CA VAL A 84 1.81 19.64 -4.53
C VAL A 84 2.47 19.82 -3.17
N ASP A 85 2.48 18.75 -2.36
CA ASP A 85 3.22 18.73 -1.10
C ASP A 85 4.74 18.66 -1.38
N ASP A 86 5.52 19.57 -0.80
CA ASP A 86 7.00 19.55 -0.93
C ASP A 86 7.66 18.42 -0.09
N ALA A 87 6.89 17.79 0.80
CA ALA A 87 7.36 16.71 1.66
C ALA A 87 6.26 15.67 1.90
N ALA A 88 6.64 14.40 2.03
CA ALA A 88 5.69 13.35 2.39
C ALA A 88 5.13 13.62 3.80
N GLN A 89 3.81 13.77 3.90
CA GLN A 89 3.17 14.01 5.17
C GLN A 89 2.95 12.68 5.93
N PRO A 90 3.21 12.64 7.25
CA PRO A 90 2.95 11.46 8.03
C PRO A 90 1.44 11.21 8.10
N MET A 91 0.99 10.06 7.60
CA MET A 91 -0.43 9.69 7.70
C MET A 91 -0.86 9.57 9.16
N GLY A 92 -1.93 10.28 9.52
CA GLY A 92 -2.55 10.20 10.84
C GLY A 92 -2.98 8.77 11.16
N GLY A 93 -2.65 8.28 12.36
CA GLY A 93 -3.06 6.95 12.84
C GLY A 93 -2.02 5.84 12.70
N SER A 94 -0.87 6.08 12.08
CA SER A 94 0.26 5.13 12.04
C SER A 94 0.70 4.67 13.44
N ARG A 95 0.75 5.62 14.40
CA ARG A 95 1.07 5.34 15.81
C ARG A 95 0.02 4.45 16.50
N LEU A 96 -1.26 4.66 16.21
CA LEU A 96 -2.33 3.86 16.80
C LEU A 96 -2.34 2.44 16.22
N ARG A 97 -2.15 2.29 14.91
CA ARG A 97 -2.00 0.98 14.25
C ARG A 97 -0.78 0.23 14.78
N ALA A 98 0.36 0.90 14.95
CA ALA A 98 1.57 0.31 15.53
C ALA A 98 1.35 -0.16 16.99
N ALA A 99 0.67 0.66 17.81
CA ALA A 99 0.33 0.28 19.17
C ALA A 99 -0.62 -0.93 19.21
N ALA A 100 -1.68 -0.92 18.38
CA ALA A 100 -2.62 -2.04 18.28
C ALA A 100 -1.94 -3.33 17.81
N ALA A 101 -1.06 -3.24 16.80
CA ALA A 101 -0.29 -4.38 16.30
C ALA A 101 0.62 -4.97 17.39
N THR A 102 1.24 -4.12 18.21
CA THR A 102 2.12 -4.55 19.32
C THR A 102 1.32 -5.30 20.40
N VAL A 103 0.14 -4.79 20.78
CA VAL A 103 -0.75 -5.46 21.74
C VAL A 103 -1.22 -6.81 21.18
N ALA A 104 -1.62 -6.86 19.91
CA ALA A 104 -2.05 -8.11 19.27
C ALA A 104 -0.92 -9.14 19.22
N ALA A 105 0.30 -8.73 18.85
CA ALA A 105 1.48 -9.61 18.84
C ALA A 105 1.81 -10.13 20.24
N GLY A 106 1.79 -9.27 21.26
CA GLY A 106 2.00 -9.67 22.66
C GLY A 106 0.95 -10.67 23.15
N GLY A 107 -0.33 -10.46 22.78
CA GLY A 107 -1.41 -11.39 23.08
C GLY A 107 -1.21 -12.76 22.43
N LEU A 108 -0.83 -12.80 21.16
CA LEU A 108 -0.52 -14.05 20.45
C LEU A 108 0.64 -14.81 21.09
N VAL A 109 1.73 -14.12 21.45
CA VAL A 109 2.86 -14.73 22.16
C VAL A 109 2.41 -15.31 23.50
N THR A 110 1.57 -14.58 24.25
CA THR A 110 1.04 -15.04 25.54
C THR A 110 0.19 -16.30 25.37
N LEU A 111 -0.69 -16.34 24.36
CA LEU A 111 -1.50 -17.53 24.06
C LEU A 111 -0.61 -18.72 23.70
N LEU A 112 0.39 -18.53 22.84
CA LEU A 112 1.33 -19.59 22.47
C LEU A 112 2.07 -20.16 23.69
N LEU A 113 2.52 -19.29 24.59
CA LEU A 113 3.18 -19.71 25.84
C LEU A 113 2.24 -20.50 26.75
N THR A 114 1.00 -20.04 26.92
CA THR A 114 -0.01 -20.75 27.72
C THR A 114 -0.28 -22.15 27.17
N PHE A 115 -0.48 -22.29 25.86
CA PHE A 115 -0.66 -23.62 25.23
C PHE A 115 0.56 -24.52 25.40
N LEU A 116 1.78 -23.97 25.32
CA LEU A 116 3.01 -24.72 25.52
C LEU A 116 3.11 -25.25 26.97
N ILE A 117 2.77 -24.41 27.94
CA ILE A 117 2.79 -24.75 29.37
C ILE A 117 1.73 -25.82 29.67
N ASP A 118 0.50 -25.66 29.18
CA ASP A 118 -0.56 -26.64 29.37
C ASP A 118 -0.21 -28.00 28.77
N ARG A 119 0.32 -28.01 27.54
CA ARG A 119 0.79 -29.23 26.86
C ARG A 119 1.88 -29.94 27.68
N TRP A 120 2.82 -29.18 28.23
CA TRP A 120 3.90 -29.73 29.05
C TRP A 120 3.38 -30.27 30.39
N ALA A 121 2.47 -29.55 31.05
CA ALA A 121 1.86 -29.96 32.31
C ALA A 121 1.03 -31.25 32.14
N LEU A 122 0.22 -31.34 31.08
CA LEU A 122 -0.56 -32.54 30.75
C LEU A 122 0.33 -33.76 30.49
N ASN A 123 1.42 -33.59 29.74
CA ASN A 123 2.37 -34.67 29.48
C ASN A 123 3.04 -35.17 30.77
N ARG A 124 3.34 -34.28 31.74
CA ARG A 124 3.90 -34.68 33.04
C ARG A 124 2.86 -35.35 33.95
N ALA A 125 1.61 -34.90 33.91
CA ALA A 125 0.52 -35.54 34.66
C ALA A 125 0.24 -36.95 34.14
N ALA A 126 0.21 -37.14 32.82
CA ALA A 126 0.06 -38.45 32.18
C ALA A 126 1.21 -39.41 32.54
N ALA A 127 2.46 -38.91 32.57
CA ALA A 127 3.61 -39.71 32.98
C ALA A 127 3.57 -40.16 34.45
N ARG A 128 2.96 -39.35 35.34
CA ARG A 128 2.77 -39.72 36.76
C ARG A 128 1.60 -40.68 36.97
N ALA A 129 0.53 -40.56 36.18
CA ALA A 129 -0.61 -41.47 36.25
C ALA A 129 -0.28 -42.89 35.78
N GLY A 130 0.68 -43.05 34.86
CA GLY A 130 1.21 -44.36 34.44
C GLY A 130 2.11 -45.07 35.47
N GLN A 131 2.41 -44.44 36.60
CA GLN A 131 3.22 -44.98 37.71
C GLN A 131 2.38 -45.35 38.95
N ALA A 132 1.05 -45.47 38.83
CA ALA A 132 0.23 -46.02 39.90
C ALA A 132 0.57 -47.51 40.10
N PRO A 133 1.02 -47.94 41.29
CA PRO A 133 1.46 -49.31 41.52
C PRO A 133 0.27 -50.26 41.45
N ALA A 134 0.41 -51.32 40.65
CA ALA A 134 -0.47 -52.48 40.70
C ALA A 134 -0.34 -53.13 42.09
N SER A 135 -1.38 -52.95 42.91
CA SER A 135 -1.60 -53.71 44.16
C SER A 135 -2.37 -54.99 43.86
#